data_AF-A0A0F9IT57-F1
#
_entry.id   AF-A0A0F9IT57-F1
#
_cell.length_a   1.000
_cell.length_b   1.000
_cell.length_c   1.000
_cell.angle_alpha   90.00
_cell.angle_beta   90.00
_cell.angle_gamma   90.00
#
_symmetry.space_group_name_H-M   'P 1'
#
loop_
_entity.id
_entity.type
_entity.pdbx_description
1 polymer ?
#
loop_
_entity_poly.entity_id
_entity_poly.type
_entity_poly.pdbx_seq_one_letter_code
_entity_poly.pdbx_strand_id
1 'polypeptide(L)'
;MATSIFIQVRSYAPEQLATDLEHIYDHHRGEMGVILNEIGDSQLSFNTSTIQPYLPGGRKAAFAHVYVGSHYVRWQGTGSGYREGMLNEAHRWNNLREQRNLWDRWLKVYGTPDGFYIDYEGVLNMFDEWHIRSAYTAYLLQSCRDAHSRGPGIPVVWSPAIWSGVELSTLEESSFARAITDVKLHAGPGITHLYLQDMMGRGRSDVTKEDVEQWYAELTLADSGRVGGLFTDFGINAELFTKTVDGQLMAENALVINDRLDWYKAHGVPVKALWEMRWWIDAHTHAAAPPEHLSFRVARILDQAKIDVLDEL
;
A
#
# COMPACT_ATOMS: atom_id res chain seq x y z
N MET A 1 19.48 4.19 -8.77
CA MET A 1 18.06 3.79 -8.74
C MET A 1 17.62 3.92 -7.30
N ALA A 2 16.55 4.65 -7.01
CA ALA A 2 16.05 4.77 -5.65
C ALA A 2 15.55 3.38 -5.21
N THR A 3 16.34 2.72 -4.35
CA THR A 3 15.85 1.65 -3.48
C THR A 3 14.89 2.32 -2.53
N SER A 4 13.65 1.91 -2.55
CA SER A 4 12.76 2.32 -1.51
C SER A 4 11.97 1.13 -1.00
N ILE A 5 11.51 1.29 0.22
CA ILE A 5 11.26 0.21 1.13
C ILE A 5 9.81 0.40 1.57
N PHE A 6 8.94 -0.58 1.25
CA PHE A 6 7.59 -0.59 1.81
C PHE A 6 7.57 -1.19 3.20
N ILE A 7 7.57 -0.34 4.22
CA ILE A 7 7.24 -0.81 5.57
C ILE A 7 5.79 -0.44 5.82
N GLN A 8 4.91 -1.44 5.87
CA GLN A 8 3.59 -1.26 6.42
C GLN A 8 3.72 -1.19 7.95
N VAL A 9 3.59 -0.02 8.53
CA VAL A 9 3.58 0.11 9.98
C VAL A 9 2.17 0.32 10.47
N ARG A 10 1.71 -0.60 11.34
CA ARG A 10 0.46 -0.46 12.07
C ARG A 10 0.71 0.20 13.42
N SER A 11 -0.17 1.14 13.77
CA SER A 11 -0.33 1.76 15.09
C SER A 11 0.94 2.36 15.69
N TYR A 12 1.13 3.65 15.45
CA TYR A 12 2.18 4.41 16.12
C TYR A 12 1.65 5.21 17.31
N ALA A 13 2.26 5.01 18.48
CA ALA A 13 2.31 6.09 19.47
C ALA A 13 3.10 7.27 18.87
N PRO A 14 2.65 8.53 19.05
CA PRO A 14 3.28 9.68 18.40
C PRO A 14 4.77 9.85 18.75
N GLU A 15 5.21 9.43 19.94
CA GLU A 15 6.61 9.47 20.36
C GLU A 15 7.48 8.45 19.60
N GLN A 16 6.94 7.26 19.34
CA GLN A 16 7.62 6.22 18.55
C GLN A 16 7.70 6.62 17.08
N LEU A 17 6.64 7.23 16.54
CA LEU A 17 6.64 7.78 15.19
C LEU A 17 7.71 8.85 15.02
N ALA A 18 7.81 9.80 15.95
CA ALA A 18 8.84 10.84 15.89
C ALA A 18 10.26 10.25 15.92
N THR A 19 10.47 9.18 16.69
CA THR A 19 11.75 8.47 16.78
C THR A 19 12.09 7.77 15.47
N ASP A 20 11.14 7.05 14.87
CA ASP A 20 11.35 6.35 13.60
C ASP A 20 11.50 7.32 12.42
N LEU A 21 10.76 8.44 12.42
CA LEU A 21 10.92 9.51 11.43
C LEU A 21 12.29 10.20 11.56
N GLU A 22 12.78 10.41 12.78
CA GLU A 22 14.13 10.92 13.00
C GLU A 22 15.19 9.95 12.50
N HIS A 23 15.02 8.65 12.78
CA HIS A 23 15.92 7.62 12.25
C HIS A 23 15.92 7.59 10.72
N ILE A 24 14.75 7.63 10.08
CA ILE A 24 14.62 7.74 8.62
C ILE A 24 15.33 9.00 8.10
N TYR A 25 15.16 10.13 8.77
CA TYR A 25 15.83 11.37 8.43
C TYR A 25 17.35 11.29 8.56
N ASP A 26 17.87 10.64 9.60
CA ASP A 26 19.31 10.54 9.85
C ASP A 26 20.01 9.56 8.91
N HIS A 27 19.30 8.53 8.43
CA HIS A 27 19.91 7.41 7.68
C HIS A 27 19.47 7.26 6.23
N HIS A 28 18.31 7.79 5.82
CA HIS A 28 17.69 7.50 4.52
C HIS A 28 17.10 8.75 3.84
N ARG A 29 17.69 9.92 4.11
CA ARG A 29 17.15 11.22 3.72
C ARG A 29 17.01 11.37 2.20
N GLY A 30 15.77 11.63 1.75
CA GLY A 30 15.49 12.01 0.36
C GLY A 30 15.54 10.85 -0.62
N GLU A 31 15.51 9.61 -0.13
CA GLU A 31 15.55 8.40 -0.95
C GLU A 31 14.21 7.65 -0.97
N MET A 32 13.39 7.84 0.07
CA MET A 32 12.16 7.06 0.26
C MET A 32 10.90 7.84 -0.10
N GLY A 33 9.95 7.17 -0.75
CA GLY A 33 8.56 7.63 -0.78
C GLY A 33 7.80 7.18 0.46
N VAL A 34 6.75 7.90 0.82
CA VAL A 34 5.81 7.51 1.89
C VAL A 34 4.38 7.47 1.37
N ILE A 35 3.65 6.40 1.68
CA ILE A 35 2.20 6.32 1.60
C ILE A 35 1.62 6.66 2.97
N LEU A 36 0.70 7.61 2.93
CA LEU A 36 -0.01 8.15 4.07
C LEU A 36 -1.45 7.65 4.05
N ASN A 37 -1.71 6.55 4.77
CA ASN A 37 -3.03 5.91 4.85
C ASN A 37 -3.62 6.02 6.24
N GLU A 38 -4.95 6.17 6.30
CA GLU A 38 -5.67 6.26 7.57
C GLU A 38 -5.10 7.33 8.52
N ILE A 39 -4.65 8.45 7.95
CA ILE A 39 -4.07 9.56 8.71
C ILE A 39 -5.12 10.62 8.97
N GLY A 40 -5.38 10.88 10.25
CA GLY A 40 -6.31 11.91 10.70
C GLY A 40 -7.77 11.47 10.61
N ASP A 41 -8.59 11.91 11.56
CA ASP A 41 -10.03 11.63 11.53
C ASP A 41 -10.73 12.33 10.35
N SER A 42 -12.04 12.16 10.27
CA SER A 42 -12.94 12.92 9.39
C SER A 42 -12.87 14.45 9.57
N GLN A 43 -11.93 15.03 10.33
CA GLN A 43 -11.63 16.46 10.50
C GLN A 43 -10.17 16.85 10.17
N LEU A 44 -9.29 15.90 9.77
CA LEU A 44 -7.82 16.10 9.73
C LEU A 44 -7.26 16.64 11.07
N SER A 45 -8.00 16.53 12.18
CA SER A 45 -7.65 17.22 13.43
C SER A 45 -6.53 16.56 14.23
N PHE A 46 -6.02 15.41 13.80
CA PHE A 46 -4.91 14.74 14.48
C PHE A 46 -3.57 15.04 13.81
N ASN A 47 -2.91 16.04 14.40
CA ASN A 47 -1.47 16.30 14.52
C ASN A 47 -0.53 15.73 13.44
N THR A 48 -0.84 15.99 12.18
CA THR A 48 0.14 15.94 11.09
C THR A 48 1.39 16.80 11.36
N SER A 49 1.40 17.65 12.40
CA SER A 49 2.60 18.36 12.86
C SER A 49 3.77 17.45 13.23
N THR A 50 3.52 16.18 13.61
CA THR A 50 4.60 15.22 13.86
C THR A 50 5.28 14.79 12.56
N ILE A 51 4.51 14.56 11.49
CA ILE A 51 5.06 14.11 10.20
C ILE A 51 5.43 15.27 9.26
N GLN A 52 4.76 16.41 9.37
CA GLN A 52 4.97 17.58 8.52
C GLN A 52 6.44 18.02 8.42
N PRO A 53 7.24 18.02 9.50
CA PRO A 53 8.67 18.31 9.40
C PRO A 53 9.43 17.39 8.45
N TYR A 54 8.97 16.15 8.27
CA TYR A 54 9.64 15.09 7.52
C TYR A 54 9.13 14.91 6.08
N LEU A 55 7.99 15.53 5.75
CA LEU A 55 7.47 15.60 4.38
C LEU A 55 8.34 16.51 3.50
N PRO A 56 8.25 16.41 2.15
CA PRO A 56 8.91 17.33 1.23
C PRO A 56 8.62 18.80 1.58
N GLY A 57 9.66 19.62 1.61
CA GLY A 57 9.58 21.03 2.03
C GLY A 57 9.55 21.26 3.54
N GLY A 58 9.49 20.21 4.35
CA GLY A 58 9.62 20.28 5.81
C GLY A 58 11.05 20.52 6.29
N ARG A 59 11.21 21.02 7.52
CA ARG A 59 12.52 21.36 8.14
C ARG A 59 13.46 20.15 8.33
N LYS A 60 12.92 18.95 8.36
CA LYS A 60 13.60 17.65 8.50
C LYS A 60 13.16 16.72 7.35
N ALA A 61 12.98 17.26 6.15
CA ALA A 61 12.48 16.50 5.00
C ALA A 61 13.30 15.22 4.81
N ALA A 62 12.62 14.08 4.98
CA ALA A 62 13.20 12.74 4.96
C ALA A 62 12.67 11.91 3.79
N PHE A 63 11.43 12.19 3.34
CA PHE A 63 10.83 11.56 2.18
C PHE A 63 11.03 12.39 0.91
N ALA A 64 11.30 11.71 -0.20
CA ALA A 64 11.36 12.29 -1.55
C ALA A 64 9.98 12.41 -2.19
N HIS A 65 9.07 11.47 -1.87
CA HIS A 65 7.75 11.38 -2.48
C HIS A 65 6.67 11.16 -1.42
N VAL A 66 5.49 11.73 -1.63
CA VAL A 66 4.33 11.55 -0.76
C VAL A 66 3.12 11.11 -1.55
N TYR A 67 2.58 9.97 -1.13
CA TYR A 67 1.36 9.39 -1.65
C TYR A 67 0.31 9.45 -0.57
N VAL A 68 -0.92 9.80 -0.93
CA VAL A 68 -2.00 10.03 0.04
C VAL A 68 -3.11 9.06 -0.24
N GLY A 69 -3.41 8.17 0.70
CA GLY A 69 -4.52 7.24 0.55
C GLY A 69 -5.81 7.73 1.16
N SER A 70 -6.57 6.82 1.73
CA SER A 70 -7.83 7.12 2.40
C SER A 70 -7.90 6.49 3.78
N HIS A 71 -9.03 6.72 4.45
CA HIS A 71 -9.36 6.02 5.68
C HIS A 71 -10.19 4.78 5.36
N TYR A 72 -9.72 3.62 5.81
CA TYR A 72 -10.48 2.37 5.74
C TYR A 72 -11.79 2.48 6.52
N VAL A 73 -12.92 2.39 5.82
CA VAL A 73 -14.22 2.26 6.47
C VAL A 73 -14.41 0.79 6.80
N ARG A 74 -14.40 0.44 8.08
CA ARG A 74 -14.61 -0.94 8.54
C ARG A 74 -15.99 -1.47 8.15
N TRP A 75 -16.04 -2.64 7.52
CA TRP A 75 -17.28 -3.38 7.26
C TRP A 75 -17.92 -3.81 8.58
N GLN A 76 -19.20 -3.47 8.76
CA GLN A 76 -19.98 -3.76 9.98
C GLN A 76 -21.00 -4.89 9.80
N GLY A 77 -21.13 -5.43 8.58
CA GLY A 77 -22.00 -6.56 8.31
C GLY A 77 -21.31 -7.91 8.54
N THR A 78 -22.04 -8.97 8.25
CA THR A 78 -21.51 -10.34 8.28
C THR A 78 -20.55 -10.58 7.12
N GLY A 79 -19.52 -11.41 7.33
CA GLY A 79 -18.56 -11.80 6.31
C GLY A 79 -17.34 -10.88 6.23
N SER A 80 -16.61 -10.99 5.12
CA SER A 80 -15.41 -10.24 4.84
C SER A 80 -15.75 -8.87 4.24
N GLY A 81 -15.02 -7.82 4.65
CA GLY A 81 -15.08 -6.53 3.95
C GLY A 81 -14.72 -6.69 2.47
N TYR A 82 -13.68 -7.45 2.16
CA TYR A 82 -13.17 -7.66 0.81
C TYR A 82 -14.15 -8.35 -0.15
N ARG A 83 -15.18 -9.03 0.39
CA ARG A 83 -16.22 -9.71 -0.39
C ARG A 83 -17.59 -9.10 -0.14
N GLU A 84 -18.18 -9.33 1.03
CA GLU A 84 -19.52 -8.85 1.36
C GLU A 84 -19.58 -7.32 1.46
N GLY A 85 -18.55 -6.71 2.06
CA GLY A 85 -18.43 -5.24 2.11
C GLY A 85 -18.31 -4.64 0.72
N MET A 86 -17.44 -5.21 -0.14
CA MET A 86 -17.28 -4.75 -1.51
C MET A 86 -18.55 -4.94 -2.35
N LEU A 87 -19.34 -6.00 -2.14
CA LEU A 87 -20.63 -6.18 -2.81
C LEU A 87 -21.70 -5.18 -2.33
N ASN A 88 -21.56 -4.65 -1.11
CA ASN A 88 -22.47 -3.66 -0.55
C ASN A 88 -22.22 -2.24 -1.12
N GLU A 89 -23.19 -1.73 -1.89
CA GLU A 89 -23.06 -0.42 -2.54
C GLU A 89 -22.91 0.75 -1.53
N ALA A 90 -23.67 0.76 -0.45
CA ALA A 90 -23.58 1.82 0.56
C ALA A 90 -22.19 1.84 1.21
N HIS A 91 -21.62 0.67 1.48
CA HIS A 91 -20.26 0.54 2.00
C HIS A 91 -19.20 1.06 1.02
N ARG A 92 -19.30 0.71 -0.27
CA ARG A 92 -18.40 1.27 -1.32
C ARG A 92 -18.48 2.80 -1.37
N TRP A 93 -19.69 3.36 -1.38
CA TRP A 93 -19.88 4.82 -1.42
C TRP A 93 -19.38 5.53 -0.17
N ASN A 94 -19.43 4.88 1.00
CA ASN A 94 -18.86 5.42 2.22
C ASN A 94 -17.32 5.47 2.14
N ASN A 95 -16.67 4.39 1.69
CA ASN A 95 -15.21 4.39 1.46
C ASN A 95 -14.78 5.48 0.46
N LEU A 96 -15.48 5.59 -0.68
CA LEU A 96 -15.22 6.63 -1.67
C LEU A 96 -15.39 8.05 -1.11
N ARG A 97 -16.36 8.26 -0.20
CA ARG A 97 -16.57 9.56 0.45
C ARG A 97 -15.42 9.92 1.37
N GLU A 98 -14.99 8.99 2.23
CA GLU A 98 -13.85 9.24 3.13
C GLU A 98 -12.56 9.49 2.35
N GLN A 99 -12.32 8.74 1.27
CA GLN A 99 -11.21 8.95 0.34
C GLN A 99 -11.21 10.36 -0.25
N ARG A 100 -12.33 10.79 -0.85
CA ARG A 100 -12.45 12.15 -1.40
C ARG A 100 -12.22 13.22 -0.34
N ASN A 101 -12.82 13.06 0.84
CA ASN A 101 -12.68 14.00 1.94
C ASN A 101 -11.21 14.15 2.36
N LEU A 102 -10.46 13.05 2.47
CA LEU A 102 -9.05 13.10 2.85
C LEU A 102 -8.22 13.79 1.78
N TRP A 103 -8.40 13.42 0.50
CA TRP A 103 -7.67 14.00 -0.62
C TRP A 103 -7.93 15.50 -0.78
N ASP A 104 -9.19 15.96 -0.70
CA ASP A 104 -9.54 17.39 -0.81
C ASP A 104 -8.85 18.22 0.28
N ARG A 105 -8.77 17.66 1.48
CA ARG A 105 -8.19 18.37 2.60
C ARG A 105 -6.68 18.34 2.57
N TRP A 106 -6.08 17.23 2.16
CA TRP A 106 -4.65 17.17 1.90
C TRP A 106 -4.25 18.27 0.92
N LEU A 107 -4.93 18.36 -0.23
CA LEU A 107 -4.64 19.38 -1.24
C LEU A 107 -4.76 20.80 -0.68
N LYS A 108 -5.74 21.04 0.20
CA LYS A 108 -5.93 22.33 0.85
C LYS A 108 -4.80 22.70 1.83
N VAL A 109 -4.23 21.72 2.53
CA VAL A 109 -3.24 21.96 3.60
C VAL A 109 -1.79 21.82 3.11
N TYR A 110 -1.52 20.81 2.30
CA TYR A 110 -0.18 20.40 1.87
C TYR A 110 0.07 20.59 0.37
N GLY A 111 -0.97 20.84 -0.42
CA GLY A 111 -0.86 20.95 -1.87
C GLY A 111 -0.80 19.59 -2.57
N THR A 112 -0.26 19.58 -3.78
CA THR A 112 -0.26 18.43 -4.68
C THR A 112 0.66 17.30 -4.19
N PRO A 113 0.16 16.08 -3.93
CA PRO A 113 0.99 14.93 -3.64
C PRO A 113 1.64 14.35 -4.91
N ASP A 114 2.63 13.48 -4.75
CA ASP A 114 3.22 12.69 -5.83
C ASP A 114 2.27 11.61 -6.36
N GLY A 115 1.25 11.23 -5.58
CA GLY A 115 0.22 10.29 -6.01
C GLY A 115 -0.94 10.14 -5.05
N PHE A 116 -2.06 9.62 -5.56
CA PHE A 116 -3.20 9.21 -4.75
C PHE A 116 -3.23 7.70 -4.61
N TYR A 117 -3.33 7.19 -3.39
CA TYR A 117 -3.36 5.77 -3.08
C TYR A 117 -4.79 5.28 -2.84
N ILE A 118 -5.18 4.17 -3.44
CA ILE A 118 -6.49 3.55 -3.21
C ILE A 118 -6.32 2.55 -2.05
N ASP A 119 -6.80 2.93 -0.86
CA ASP A 119 -6.58 2.18 0.38
C ASP A 119 -7.34 0.84 0.45
N TYR A 120 -8.51 0.77 -0.20
CA TYR A 120 -9.27 -0.48 -0.23
C TYR A 120 -8.58 -1.49 -1.15
N GLU A 121 -7.78 -2.36 -0.55
CA GLU A 121 -7.04 -3.42 -1.24
C GLU A 121 -8.01 -4.40 -1.90
N GLY A 122 -7.63 -4.91 -3.07
CA GLY A 122 -8.34 -6.01 -3.74
C GLY A 122 -7.77 -7.36 -3.39
N VAL A 123 -8.62 -8.38 -3.45
CA VAL A 123 -8.23 -9.79 -3.34
C VAL A 123 -8.41 -10.43 -4.72
N LEU A 124 -7.32 -10.54 -5.47
CA LEU A 124 -7.38 -10.82 -6.92
C LEU A 124 -7.87 -12.23 -7.24
N ASN A 125 -7.62 -13.20 -6.36
CA ASN A 125 -8.16 -14.56 -6.46
C ASN A 125 -9.67 -14.67 -6.14
N MET A 126 -10.38 -13.54 -6.03
CA MET A 126 -11.86 -13.49 -6.01
C MET A 126 -12.44 -12.87 -7.31
N PHE A 127 -11.61 -12.55 -8.30
CA PHE A 127 -12.05 -11.85 -9.52
C PHE A 127 -12.68 -12.79 -10.56
N ASP A 128 -12.56 -14.10 -10.38
CA ASP A 128 -13.33 -15.10 -11.12
C ASP A 128 -14.84 -14.97 -10.85
N GLU A 129 -15.23 -14.61 -9.62
CA GLU A 129 -16.60 -14.28 -9.24
C GLU A 129 -17.01 -12.93 -9.89
N TRP A 130 -17.80 -13.00 -10.97
CA TRP A 130 -18.13 -11.82 -11.78
C TRP A 130 -18.78 -10.67 -11.00
N HIS A 131 -19.59 -10.98 -9.97
CA HIS A 131 -20.23 -9.98 -9.11
C HIS A 131 -19.18 -9.20 -8.29
N ILE A 132 -18.19 -9.91 -7.74
CA ILE A 132 -17.10 -9.31 -6.96
C ILE A 132 -16.25 -8.45 -7.87
N ARG A 133 -15.80 -8.99 -9.02
CA ARG A 133 -15.06 -8.24 -10.04
C ARG A 133 -15.79 -6.96 -10.44
N SER A 134 -17.10 -7.04 -10.72
CA SER A 134 -17.89 -5.88 -11.15
C SER A 134 -17.97 -4.80 -10.06
N ALA A 135 -18.09 -5.22 -8.80
CA ALA A 135 -18.10 -4.30 -7.67
C ALA A 135 -16.75 -3.60 -7.46
N TYR A 136 -15.63 -4.34 -7.53
CA TYR A 136 -14.29 -3.75 -7.52
C TYR A 136 -14.06 -2.82 -8.70
N THR A 137 -14.45 -3.22 -9.91
CA THR A 137 -14.32 -2.38 -11.12
C THR A 137 -15.06 -1.05 -10.93
N ALA A 138 -16.29 -1.08 -10.41
CA ALA A 138 -17.05 0.15 -10.12
C ALA A 138 -16.39 1.02 -9.05
N TYR A 139 -15.83 0.43 -8.00
CA TYR A 139 -15.10 1.14 -6.96
C TYR A 139 -13.83 1.81 -7.50
N LEU A 140 -12.98 1.05 -8.19
CA LEU A 140 -11.73 1.53 -8.77
C LEU A 140 -11.96 2.61 -9.82
N LEU A 141 -13.00 2.43 -10.66
CA LEU A 141 -13.41 3.42 -11.64
C LEU A 141 -13.72 4.77 -10.98
N GLN A 142 -14.56 4.75 -9.93
CA GLN A 142 -14.93 5.98 -9.25
C GLN A 142 -13.73 6.59 -8.48
N SER A 143 -12.90 5.76 -7.85
CA SER A 143 -11.66 6.20 -7.20
C SER A 143 -10.71 6.91 -8.16
N CYS A 144 -10.49 6.37 -9.36
CA CYS A 144 -9.63 6.99 -10.38
C CYS A 144 -10.23 8.31 -10.89
N ARG A 145 -11.55 8.36 -11.14
CA ARG A 145 -12.24 9.61 -11.53
C ARG A 145 -12.09 10.68 -10.44
N ASP A 146 -12.25 10.29 -9.18
CA ASP A 146 -12.09 11.19 -8.04
C ASP A 146 -10.65 11.72 -7.97
N ALA A 147 -9.63 10.87 -8.17
CA ALA A 147 -8.23 11.27 -8.18
C ALA A 147 -7.92 12.24 -9.34
N HIS A 148 -8.31 11.89 -10.57
CA HIS A 148 -8.06 12.72 -11.75
C HIS A 148 -8.81 14.06 -11.73
N SER A 149 -9.97 14.13 -11.08
CA SER A 149 -10.69 15.40 -10.87
C SER A 149 -9.93 16.39 -9.98
N ARG A 150 -9.01 15.89 -9.14
CA ARG A 150 -8.19 16.67 -8.21
C ARG A 150 -6.83 17.05 -8.76
N GLY A 151 -6.34 16.30 -9.75
CA GLY A 151 -5.11 16.62 -10.46
C GLY A 151 -4.91 15.71 -11.66
N PRO A 152 -5.11 16.22 -12.90
CA PRO A 152 -4.82 15.43 -14.09
C PRO A 152 -3.32 15.12 -14.14
N GLY A 153 -2.98 13.86 -14.42
CA GLY A 153 -1.59 13.40 -14.48
C GLY A 153 -0.94 13.06 -13.14
N ILE A 154 -1.63 13.25 -12.01
CA ILE A 154 -1.17 12.70 -10.73
C ILE A 154 -1.36 11.17 -10.77
N PRO A 155 -0.31 10.38 -10.47
CA PRO A 155 -0.39 8.94 -10.36
C PRO A 155 -1.50 8.45 -9.44
N VAL A 156 -2.18 7.38 -9.85
CA VAL A 156 -3.12 6.62 -9.02
C VAL A 156 -2.50 5.28 -8.71
N VAL A 157 -2.29 5.02 -7.41
CA VAL A 157 -1.60 3.85 -6.88
C VAL A 157 -2.59 2.89 -6.26
N TRP A 158 -2.44 1.59 -6.53
CA TRP A 158 -3.22 0.53 -5.87
C TRP A 158 -2.34 -0.66 -5.52
N SER A 159 -2.54 -1.23 -4.33
CA SER A 159 -1.78 -2.37 -3.82
C SER A 159 -2.71 -3.54 -3.49
N PRO A 160 -3.24 -4.27 -4.49
CA PRO A 160 -4.02 -5.46 -4.23
C PRO A 160 -3.12 -6.63 -3.79
N ALA A 161 -3.76 -7.73 -3.41
CA ALA A 161 -3.10 -8.95 -2.97
C ALA A 161 -3.72 -10.21 -3.60
N ILE A 162 -2.97 -11.31 -3.60
CA ILE A 162 -3.46 -12.66 -3.91
C ILE A 162 -3.43 -13.46 -2.62
N TRP A 163 -4.58 -13.92 -2.15
CA TRP A 163 -4.71 -14.52 -0.80
C TRP A 163 -4.53 -16.04 -0.77
N SER A 164 -3.99 -16.62 -1.82
CA SER A 164 -3.74 -18.05 -1.94
C SER A 164 -2.37 -18.27 -2.54
N GLY A 165 -1.56 -19.15 -1.95
CA GLY A 165 -0.30 -19.63 -2.54
C GLY A 165 -0.52 -20.56 -3.73
N VAL A 166 -1.41 -20.18 -4.64
CA VAL A 166 -1.65 -20.87 -5.90
C VAL A 166 -1.62 -19.84 -7.02
N GLU A 167 -1.24 -20.32 -8.19
CA GLU A 167 -1.24 -19.57 -9.46
C GLU A 167 -2.62 -18.95 -9.71
N LEU A 168 -2.67 -17.79 -10.37
CA LEU A 168 -3.94 -17.30 -10.89
C LEU A 168 -4.35 -18.20 -12.06
N SER A 169 -5.59 -18.67 -12.04
CA SER A 169 -6.14 -19.30 -13.23
C SER A 169 -6.21 -18.29 -14.38
N THR A 170 -6.14 -18.78 -15.61
CA THR A 170 -6.33 -17.94 -16.81
C THR A 170 -7.64 -17.14 -16.78
N LEU A 171 -8.65 -17.64 -16.06
CA LEU A 171 -9.92 -16.93 -15.85
C LEU A 171 -9.74 -15.73 -14.91
N GLU A 172 -9.00 -15.88 -13.81
CA GLU A 172 -8.70 -14.79 -12.87
C GLU A 172 -7.82 -13.73 -13.53
N GLU A 173 -6.75 -14.13 -14.22
CA GLU A 173 -5.90 -13.22 -15.00
C GLU A 173 -6.72 -12.42 -16.02
N SER A 174 -7.52 -13.11 -16.83
CA SER A 174 -8.38 -12.47 -17.84
C SER A 174 -9.45 -11.58 -17.20
N SER A 175 -9.89 -11.90 -15.99
CA SER A 175 -10.87 -11.13 -15.24
C SER A 175 -10.26 -9.87 -14.65
N PHE A 176 -9.06 -9.96 -14.10
CA PHE A 176 -8.27 -8.82 -13.66
C PHE A 176 -7.96 -7.88 -14.84
N ALA A 177 -7.42 -8.42 -15.94
CA ALA A 177 -7.09 -7.64 -17.13
C ALA A 177 -8.32 -6.87 -17.66
N ARG A 178 -9.49 -7.51 -17.70
CA ARG A 178 -10.76 -6.88 -18.07
C ARG A 178 -11.15 -5.76 -17.11
N ALA A 179 -11.12 -6.00 -15.80
CA ALA A 179 -11.45 -4.99 -14.80
C ALA A 179 -10.58 -3.74 -14.92
N ILE A 180 -9.26 -3.90 -15.04
CA ILE A 180 -8.32 -2.78 -15.17
C ILE A 180 -8.48 -2.06 -16.51
N THR A 181 -8.69 -2.81 -17.59
CA THR A 181 -8.98 -2.23 -18.92
C THR A 181 -10.24 -1.37 -18.86
N ASP A 182 -11.31 -1.85 -18.25
CA ASP A 182 -12.56 -1.11 -18.10
C ASP A 182 -12.35 0.17 -17.27
N VAL A 183 -11.58 0.09 -16.17
CA VAL A 183 -11.21 1.27 -15.37
C VAL A 183 -10.46 2.29 -16.21
N LYS A 184 -9.44 1.87 -16.96
CA LYS A 184 -8.66 2.76 -17.84
C LYS A 184 -9.54 3.40 -18.91
N LEU A 185 -10.31 2.62 -19.66
CA LEU A 185 -11.19 3.12 -20.72
C LEU A 185 -12.22 4.15 -20.24
N HIS A 186 -12.66 4.07 -18.99
CA HIS A 186 -13.77 4.88 -18.48
C HIS A 186 -13.39 5.91 -17.40
N ALA A 187 -12.18 5.85 -16.83
CA ALA A 187 -11.67 6.87 -15.89
C ALA A 187 -10.56 7.75 -16.47
N GLY A 188 -9.96 7.42 -17.62
CA GLY A 188 -8.82 8.15 -18.19
C GLY A 188 -7.52 7.34 -18.07
N PRO A 189 -6.44 7.87 -17.46
CA PRO A 189 -5.25 7.06 -17.19
C PRO A 189 -5.54 5.82 -16.32
N GLY A 190 -6.58 5.87 -15.48
CA GLY A 190 -6.94 4.76 -14.60
C GLY A 190 -5.94 4.62 -13.46
N ILE A 191 -5.67 3.38 -13.06
CA ILE A 191 -4.60 3.05 -12.11
C ILE A 191 -3.30 3.09 -12.90
N THR A 192 -2.39 4.00 -12.55
CA THR A 192 -1.11 4.13 -13.24
C THR A 192 -0.02 3.32 -12.56
N HIS A 193 -0.08 3.19 -11.23
CA HIS A 193 0.88 2.41 -10.45
C HIS A 193 0.20 1.24 -9.76
N LEU A 194 0.70 0.02 -9.99
CA LEU A 194 0.24 -1.19 -9.31
C LEU A 194 1.39 -1.77 -8.48
N TYR A 195 1.20 -1.95 -7.19
CA TYR A 195 2.21 -2.51 -6.30
C TYR A 195 1.65 -3.74 -5.57
N LEU A 196 1.73 -4.92 -6.17
CA LEU A 196 1.11 -6.14 -5.66
C LEU A 196 1.72 -6.55 -4.30
N GLN A 197 0.92 -6.81 -3.29
CA GLN A 197 1.42 -7.31 -2.00
C GLN A 197 1.96 -8.73 -2.14
N ASP A 198 3.14 -8.99 -1.58
CA ASP A 198 3.77 -10.32 -1.62
C ASP A 198 3.16 -11.34 -0.63
N MET A 199 2.37 -10.87 0.35
CA MET A 199 1.64 -11.69 1.33
C MET A 199 2.49 -12.56 2.26
N MET A 200 3.82 -12.52 2.12
CA MET A 200 4.75 -13.34 2.90
C MET A 200 4.83 -12.87 4.36
N GLY A 201 4.55 -11.59 4.63
CA GLY A 201 4.56 -11.03 5.98
C GLY A 201 3.31 -11.34 6.81
N ARG A 202 2.25 -11.87 6.20
CA ARG A 202 0.99 -12.21 6.90
C ARG A 202 0.99 -13.58 7.57
N GLY A 203 2.14 -14.25 7.68
CA GLY A 203 2.25 -15.59 8.28
C GLY A 203 1.61 -16.67 7.41
N ARG A 204 1.57 -16.45 6.09
CA ARG A 204 1.08 -17.40 5.08
C ARG A 204 2.22 -18.33 4.72
N SER A 205 2.30 -19.48 5.40
CA SER A 205 3.32 -20.50 5.10
C SER A 205 3.17 -21.13 3.72
N ASP A 206 2.05 -20.90 3.05
CA ASP A 206 1.76 -21.40 1.71
C ASP A 206 2.22 -20.47 0.60
N VAL A 207 2.70 -19.24 0.90
CA VAL A 207 3.19 -18.30 -0.12
C VAL A 207 4.73 -18.28 -0.13
N THR A 208 5.30 -18.50 -1.31
CA THR A 208 6.74 -18.55 -1.57
C THR A 208 7.21 -17.39 -2.45
N LYS A 209 8.53 -17.25 -2.64
CA LYS A 209 9.10 -16.20 -3.50
C LYS A 209 8.80 -16.47 -4.97
N GLU A 210 8.74 -17.75 -5.33
CA GLU A 210 8.37 -18.30 -6.62
C GLU A 210 6.90 -17.97 -6.97
N ASP A 211 5.98 -18.10 -6.00
CA ASP A 211 4.57 -17.71 -6.23
C ASP A 211 4.45 -16.22 -6.58
N VAL A 212 5.20 -15.36 -5.86
CA VAL A 212 5.18 -13.91 -6.10
C VAL A 212 5.81 -13.54 -7.44
N GLU A 213 6.90 -14.21 -7.83
CA GLU A 213 7.50 -14.09 -9.16
C GLU A 213 6.50 -14.48 -10.25
N GLN A 214 5.79 -15.58 -10.06
CA GLN A 214 4.78 -16.05 -10.99
C GLN A 214 3.62 -15.06 -11.11
N TRP A 215 3.04 -14.61 -10.00
CA TRP A 215 1.98 -13.60 -10.02
C TRP A 215 2.42 -12.32 -10.74
N TYR A 216 3.66 -11.87 -10.51
CA TYR A 216 4.21 -10.72 -11.22
C TYR A 216 4.30 -10.97 -12.73
N ALA A 217 4.77 -12.14 -13.16
CA ALA A 217 4.85 -12.51 -14.57
C ALA A 217 3.47 -12.58 -15.23
N GLU A 218 2.49 -13.22 -14.58
CA GLU A 218 1.10 -13.36 -15.05
C GLU A 218 0.44 -11.98 -15.26
N LEU A 219 0.59 -11.09 -14.27
CA LEU A 219 0.06 -9.72 -14.36
C LEU A 219 0.83 -8.86 -15.39
N THR A 220 2.13 -9.09 -15.58
CA THR A 220 2.91 -8.44 -16.64
C THR A 220 2.47 -8.90 -18.03
N LEU A 221 2.13 -10.18 -18.20
CA LEU A 221 1.57 -10.71 -19.44
C LEU A 221 0.17 -10.13 -19.72
N ALA A 222 -0.66 -10.01 -18.68
CA ALA A 222 -1.94 -9.33 -18.77
C ALA A 222 -1.80 -7.85 -19.20
N ASP A 223 -0.77 -7.16 -18.70
CA ASP A 223 -0.42 -5.77 -19.01
C ASP A 223 0.13 -5.58 -20.45
N SER A 224 1.03 -6.47 -20.87
CA SER A 224 1.71 -6.44 -22.19
C SER A 224 0.88 -7.03 -23.34
N GLY A 225 -0.20 -7.74 -23.03
CA GLY A 225 -1.13 -8.33 -23.98
C GLY A 225 -2.11 -7.34 -24.64
N ARG A 226 -3.39 -7.73 -24.75
CA ARG A 226 -4.45 -7.12 -25.61
C ARG A 226 -4.67 -5.59 -25.46
N VAL A 227 -4.12 -4.95 -24.44
CA VAL A 227 -4.38 -3.54 -24.10
C VAL A 227 -3.10 -2.74 -23.82
N GLY A 228 -1.92 -3.36 -23.81
CA GLY A 228 -0.58 -2.75 -23.75
C GLY A 228 -0.41 -1.54 -22.80
N GLY A 229 0.28 -1.73 -21.67
CA GLY A 229 0.66 -0.64 -20.78
C GLY A 229 -0.50 -0.12 -19.96
N LEU A 230 -1.22 -1.02 -19.27
CA LEU A 230 -2.19 -0.71 -18.23
C LEU A 230 -1.53 0.13 -17.13
N PHE A 231 -0.28 -0.18 -16.77
CA PHE A 231 0.46 0.53 -15.71
C PHE A 231 1.71 1.23 -16.27
N THR A 232 1.96 2.45 -15.80
CA THR A 232 3.24 3.14 -16.05
C THR A 232 4.32 2.69 -15.07
N ASP A 233 3.90 2.14 -13.92
CA ASP A 233 4.80 1.59 -12.92
C ASP A 233 4.18 0.34 -12.28
N PHE A 234 4.85 -0.81 -12.41
CA PHE A 234 4.40 -2.08 -11.85
C PHE A 234 5.52 -2.74 -11.05
N GLY A 235 5.16 -3.29 -9.90
CA GLY A 235 6.05 -4.14 -9.11
C GLY A 235 5.38 -4.68 -7.86
N ILE A 236 6.19 -5.08 -6.89
CA ILE A 236 5.77 -5.71 -5.64
C ILE A 236 5.88 -4.73 -4.47
N ASN A 237 4.86 -4.73 -3.63
CA ASN A 237 4.86 -4.19 -2.27
C ASN A 237 5.30 -5.33 -1.33
N ALA A 238 6.60 -5.39 -1.02
CA ALA A 238 7.17 -6.44 -0.19
C ALA A 238 6.85 -6.19 1.29
N GLU A 239 6.14 -7.12 1.95
CA GLU A 239 5.74 -6.95 3.35
C GLU A 239 6.95 -7.16 4.28
N LEU A 240 7.49 -6.09 4.88
CA LEU A 240 8.66 -6.14 5.77
C LEU A 240 8.35 -6.49 7.22
N PHE A 241 7.15 -7.00 7.46
CA PHE A 241 6.68 -7.47 8.74
C PHE A 241 6.41 -8.98 8.66
N THR A 242 6.19 -9.59 9.81
CA THR A 242 5.79 -10.99 9.96
C THR A 242 4.65 -11.06 10.96
N LYS A 243 3.73 -12.00 10.75
CA LYS A 243 2.61 -12.23 11.65
C LYS A 243 2.98 -13.31 12.65
N THR A 244 2.98 -12.95 13.93
CA THR A 244 3.24 -13.86 15.04
C THR A 244 2.11 -14.87 15.21
N VAL A 245 2.36 -15.92 15.99
CA VAL A 245 1.39 -16.99 16.28
C VAL A 245 0.13 -16.46 16.97
N ASP A 246 0.27 -15.43 17.81
CA ASP A 246 -0.84 -14.73 18.47
C ASP A 246 -1.51 -13.66 17.58
N GLY A 247 -1.10 -13.59 16.32
CA GLY A 247 -1.72 -12.77 15.28
C GLY A 247 -1.28 -11.31 15.26
N GLN A 248 -0.26 -10.95 16.02
CA GLN A 248 0.34 -9.61 15.99
C GLN A 248 1.24 -9.47 14.76
N LEU A 249 1.43 -8.25 14.29
CA LEU A 249 2.43 -7.96 13.26
C LEU A 249 3.66 -7.38 13.93
N MET A 250 4.83 -7.88 13.56
CA MET A 250 6.11 -7.35 14.01
C MET A 250 7.07 -7.24 12.84
N ALA A 251 8.14 -6.49 13.00
CA ALA A 251 9.28 -6.54 12.08
C ALA A 251 9.72 -7.97 11.76
N GLU A 252 9.89 -8.27 10.47
CA GLU A 252 10.53 -9.49 10.04
C GLU A 252 12.05 -9.43 10.25
N ASN A 253 12.69 -10.58 10.34
CA ASN A 253 14.14 -10.71 10.38
C ASN A 253 14.77 -10.15 9.10
N ALA A 254 15.78 -9.30 9.22
CA ALA A 254 16.43 -8.71 8.06
C ALA A 254 17.11 -9.73 7.14
N LEU A 255 17.59 -10.86 7.65
CA LEU A 255 18.12 -11.93 6.77
C LEU A 255 17.02 -12.51 5.89
N VAL A 256 15.79 -12.64 6.41
CA VAL A 256 14.63 -13.12 5.65
C VAL A 256 14.20 -12.05 4.63
N ILE A 257 14.20 -10.78 5.04
CA ILE A 257 13.93 -9.66 4.15
C ILE A 257 14.96 -9.63 3.01
N ASN A 258 16.25 -9.66 3.31
CA ASN A 258 17.33 -9.57 2.33
C ASN A 258 17.30 -10.76 1.38
N ASP A 259 17.17 -11.99 1.89
CA ASP A 259 17.02 -13.20 1.06
C ASP A 259 15.82 -13.12 0.10
N ARG A 260 14.73 -12.48 0.51
CA ARG A 260 13.57 -12.23 -0.34
C ARG A 260 13.81 -11.13 -1.37
N LEU A 261 14.36 -9.99 -0.96
CA LEU A 261 14.64 -8.87 -1.86
C LEU A 261 15.71 -9.23 -2.90
N ASP A 262 16.73 -10.00 -2.52
CA ASP A 262 17.77 -10.50 -3.41
C ASP A 262 17.20 -11.50 -4.42
N TRP A 263 16.28 -12.37 -3.99
CA TRP A 263 15.54 -13.25 -4.90
C TRP A 263 14.76 -12.45 -5.95
N TYR A 264 13.96 -11.47 -5.52
CA TYR A 264 13.18 -10.64 -6.44
C TYR A 264 14.07 -9.90 -7.43
N LYS A 265 15.19 -9.35 -6.96
CA LYS A 265 16.19 -8.71 -7.82
C LYS A 265 16.80 -9.68 -8.83
N ALA A 266 17.15 -10.91 -8.42
CA ALA A 266 17.73 -11.93 -9.29
C ALA A 266 16.75 -12.41 -10.37
N HIS A 267 15.44 -12.40 -10.08
CA HIS A 267 14.38 -12.86 -10.98
C HIS A 267 13.67 -11.72 -11.73
N GLY A 268 14.18 -10.49 -11.63
CA GLY A 268 13.61 -9.34 -12.36
C GLY A 268 12.24 -8.91 -11.87
N VAL A 269 11.87 -9.25 -10.63
CA VAL A 269 10.66 -8.81 -9.94
C VAL A 269 10.94 -7.46 -9.28
N PRO A 270 10.42 -6.34 -9.79
CA PRO A 270 10.75 -5.03 -9.24
C PRO A 270 10.05 -4.84 -7.90
N VAL A 271 10.83 -4.67 -6.84
CA VAL A 271 10.30 -4.16 -5.58
C VAL A 271 10.14 -2.66 -5.73
N LYS A 272 8.91 -2.20 -5.60
CA LYS A 272 8.62 -0.76 -5.59
C LYS A 272 8.77 -0.29 -4.16
N ALA A 273 8.54 0.99 -3.93
CA ALA A 273 9.45 1.63 -3.04
C ALA A 273 8.72 2.68 -2.20
N LEU A 274 7.86 2.29 -1.26
CA LEU A 274 7.08 3.27 -0.49
C LEU A 274 6.80 2.88 0.96
N TRP A 275 7.32 3.63 1.92
CA TRP A 275 7.00 3.44 3.32
C TRP A 275 5.50 3.61 3.56
N GLU A 276 4.78 2.60 4.05
CA GLU A 276 3.34 2.68 4.24
C GLU A 276 2.98 2.87 5.71
N MET A 277 2.61 4.09 6.07
CA MET A 277 2.17 4.39 7.43
C MET A 277 0.65 4.24 7.52
N ARG A 278 0.17 3.35 8.41
CA ARG A 278 -1.26 3.10 8.63
C ARG A 278 -1.68 3.30 10.10
N TRP A 279 -2.97 3.61 10.31
CA TRP A 279 -3.69 3.56 11.61
C TRP A 279 -3.26 4.63 12.62
N TRP A 280 -3.19 5.90 12.18
CA TRP A 280 -2.90 7.01 13.09
C TRP A 280 -4.09 7.30 14.02
N ILE A 281 -5.31 7.19 13.50
CA ILE A 281 -6.55 7.62 14.16
C ILE A 281 -6.80 6.83 15.43
N ASP A 282 -6.86 5.50 15.37
CA ASP A 282 -7.20 4.64 16.53
C ASP A 282 -6.20 4.79 17.69
N ALA A 283 -4.92 5.02 17.39
CA ALA A 283 -3.89 5.26 18.41
C ALA A 283 -4.06 6.61 19.15
N HIS A 284 -4.83 7.55 18.59
CA HIS A 284 -5.02 8.90 19.14
C HIS A 284 -6.47 9.21 19.54
N THR A 285 -7.46 8.43 19.10
CA THR A 285 -8.89 8.62 19.41
C THR A 285 -9.45 7.62 20.43
N HIS A 286 -8.77 6.50 20.69
CA HIS A 286 -9.24 5.47 21.61
C HIS A 286 -8.27 5.26 22.79
N ALA A 287 -8.78 5.39 24.02
CA ALA A 287 -8.06 5.14 25.27
C ALA A 287 -7.64 3.66 25.47
N ALA A 288 -8.01 2.79 24.54
CA ALA A 288 -7.46 1.44 24.43
C ALA A 288 -6.40 1.48 23.32
N ALA A 289 -5.18 1.87 23.69
CA ALA A 289 -4.03 1.42 22.93
C ALA A 289 -4.18 -0.10 22.71
N PRO A 290 -3.90 -0.64 21.51
CA PRO A 290 -3.71 -2.07 21.40
C PRO A 290 -2.63 -2.48 22.44
N PRO A 291 -2.74 -3.67 23.05
CA PRO A 291 -1.91 -4.07 24.19
C PRO A 291 -0.44 -3.74 23.95
N GLU A 292 0.24 -3.26 25.00
CA GLU A 292 1.54 -2.56 25.07
C GLU A 292 2.76 -3.25 24.39
N HIS A 293 2.56 -4.30 23.62
CA HIS A 293 3.59 -5.17 23.05
C HIS A 293 3.89 -4.92 21.56
N LEU A 294 3.19 -3.99 20.90
CA LEU A 294 3.45 -3.55 19.51
C LEU A 294 4.57 -2.48 19.38
N SER A 295 5.18 -2.10 20.50
CA SER A 295 5.86 -0.82 20.72
C SER A 295 7.33 -0.74 20.32
N PHE A 296 7.87 -1.75 19.64
CA PHE A 296 9.26 -1.71 19.15
C PHE A 296 9.30 -2.36 17.77
N ARG A 297 9.95 -1.72 16.78
CA ARG A 297 10.90 -2.37 15.82
C ARG A 297 11.05 -1.70 14.44
N VAL A 298 10.43 -0.57 14.08
CA VAL A 298 10.63 -0.03 12.71
C VAL A 298 12.02 0.57 12.50
N ALA A 299 12.55 1.34 13.46
CA ALA A 299 13.99 1.69 13.45
C ALA A 299 14.88 0.44 13.36
N ARG A 300 14.48 -0.68 13.99
CA ARG A 300 15.22 -1.95 13.90
C ARG A 300 15.10 -2.64 12.54
N ILE A 301 13.98 -2.51 11.82
CA ILE A 301 13.85 -3.01 10.43
C ILE A 301 14.80 -2.22 9.53
N LEU A 302 14.86 -0.89 9.67
CA LEU A 302 15.74 -0.05 8.86
C LEU A 302 17.22 -0.27 9.22
N ASP A 303 17.55 -0.39 10.51
CA ASP A 303 18.90 -0.72 10.99
C ASP A 303 19.35 -2.17 10.70
N GLN A 304 18.43 -3.12 10.56
CA GLN A 304 18.76 -4.52 10.27
C GLN A 304 18.68 -4.80 8.77
N ALA A 305 17.74 -4.19 8.05
CA ALA A 305 17.74 -4.06 6.60
C ALA A 305 18.71 -2.96 6.15
N LYS A 306 19.80 -2.75 6.92
CA LYS A 306 21.09 -2.36 6.38
C LYS A 306 21.30 -3.20 5.13
N ILE A 307 20.88 -2.60 4.02
CA ILE A 307 21.46 -2.75 2.71
C ILE A 307 22.94 -2.85 3.04
N ASP A 308 23.53 -4.02 2.78
CA ASP A 308 24.96 -4.21 2.87
C ASP A 308 25.60 -3.23 1.87
N VAL A 309 25.74 -1.98 2.28
CA VAL A 309 26.96 -1.22 2.10
C VAL A 309 27.87 -1.71 3.22
N LEU A 310 28.24 -3.00 3.13
CA LEU A 310 29.46 -3.45 3.74
C LEU A 310 30.58 -2.83 2.92
N ASP A 311 31.10 -1.73 3.44
CA ASP A 311 32.54 -1.52 3.45
C ASP A 311 33.20 -2.84 3.89
N GLU A 312 33.77 -3.57 2.93
CA GLU A 312 35.11 -4.17 3.01
C GLU A 312 35.45 -4.90 1.69
N LEU A 313 36.40 -4.30 0.96
CA LEU A 313 37.19 -4.76 -0.22
C LEU A 313 36.70 -4.41 -1.63
#